data_AF-A0A949J4G2-F1
#
_entry.id   AF-A0A949J4G2-F1
#
_cell.length_a   1.000
_cell.length_b   1.000
_cell.length_c   1.000
_cell.angle_alpha   90.00
_cell.angle_beta   90.00
_cell.angle_gamma   90.00
#
_symmetry.space_group_name_H-M   'P 1'
#
loop_
_entity.id
_entity.type
_entity.pdbx_description
1 polymer ?
#
loop_
_entity_poly.entity_id
_entity_poly.type
_entity_poly.pdbx_seq_one_letter_code
_entity_poly.pdbx_strand_id
1 'polypeptide(L)'
;IKSAVGKLRQNSYAAIVVGDFRDKAGHYRNFVSDTITAFLAAGCKLYNEAILITAVGSLPIRITKQFNSGRKMGKTHQNVLIFIKGDWRKATEKLEVLDEIQSNGI
;
A
#
# COMPACT_ATOMS: atom_id res chain seq x y z
N ILE A 1 3.49 9.74 -8.01
CA ILE A 1 3.38 9.96 -6.54
C ILE A 1 3.49 11.45 -6.17
N LYS A 2 4.61 12.15 -6.44
CA LYS A 2 4.80 13.58 -6.09
C LYS A 2 3.61 14.49 -6.45
N SER A 3 3.11 14.45 -7.68
CA SER A 3 1.94 15.26 -8.11
C SER A 3 0.67 14.94 -7.30
N ALA A 4 0.39 13.66 -7.05
CA ALA A 4 -0.75 13.22 -6.26
C ALA A 4 -0.64 13.68 -4.79
N VAL A 5 0.54 13.51 -4.18
CA VAL A 5 0.83 14.00 -2.82
C VAL A 5 0.75 15.53 -2.75
N GLY A 6 1.09 16.24 -3.83
CA GLY A 6 0.89 17.68 -3.96
C GLY A 6 -0.58 18.10 -3.80
N LYS A 7 -1.51 17.28 -4.28
CA LYS A 7 -2.96 17.49 -4.15
C LYS A 7 -3.53 17.03 -2.80
N LEU A 8 -2.79 16.21 -2.04
CA LEU A 8 -3.23 15.76 -0.73
C LEU A 8 -3.20 16.92 0.27
N ARG A 9 -4.32 17.14 0.98
CA ARG A 9 -4.41 18.16 2.03
C ARG A 9 -3.38 17.88 3.14
N GLN A 10 -2.95 18.93 3.84
CA GLN A 10 -2.09 18.76 5.01
C GLN A 10 -2.86 18.04 6.14
N ASN A 11 -2.15 17.23 6.93
CA ASN A 11 -2.69 16.38 7.98
C ASN A 11 -3.78 15.45 7.43
N SER A 12 -3.42 14.67 6.40
CA SER A 12 -4.33 13.69 5.79
C SER A 12 -3.56 12.48 5.29
N TYR A 13 -4.22 11.33 5.34
CA TYR A 13 -3.65 10.05 4.98
C TYR A 13 -3.76 9.76 3.48
N ALA A 14 -2.84 8.95 2.96
CA ALA A 14 -2.92 8.32 1.65
C ALA A 14 -2.70 6.81 1.81
N ALA A 15 -3.63 6.01 1.30
CA ALA A 15 -3.50 4.56 1.26
C ALA A 15 -3.19 4.10 -0.16
N ILE A 16 -2.28 3.14 -0.30
CA ILE A 16 -1.97 2.50 -1.58
C ILE A 16 -1.79 0.99 -1.37
N VAL A 17 -2.38 0.20 -2.26
CA VAL A 17 -2.19 -1.25 -2.30
C VAL A 17 -1.19 -1.56 -3.40
N VAL A 18 -0.08 -2.22 -3.04
CA VAL A 18 1.01 -2.50 -3.97
C VAL A 18 1.52 -3.94 -3.79
N GLY A 19 1.75 -4.61 -4.91
CA GLY A 19 2.40 -5.93 -4.92
C GLY A 19 3.69 -5.86 -5.70
N ASP A 20 4.77 -6.40 -5.14
CA ASP A 20 6.00 -6.61 -5.90
C ASP A 20 5.81 -7.59 -7.07
N PHE A 21 6.54 -7.37 -8.15
CA PHE A 21 6.48 -8.15 -9.39
C PHE A 21 7.88 -8.53 -9.86
N ARG A 22 7.95 -9.55 -10.71
CA ARG A 22 9.21 -10.03 -11.27
C ARG A 22 9.53 -9.36 -12.60
N ASP A 23 10.79 -9.07 -12.83
CA ASP A 23 11.30 -8.57 -14.10
C ASP A 23 11.39 -9.67 -15.17
N LYS A 24 11.88 -9.30 -16.36
CA LYS A 24 12.06 -10.25 -17.47
C LYS A 24 13.10 -11.34 -17.17
N ALA A 25 14.05 -11.09 -16.28
CA ALA A 25 15.03 -12.08 -15.82
C ALA A 25 14.47 -12.99 -14.70
N GLY A 26 13.32 -12.64 -14.13
CA GLY A 26 12.63 -13.41 -13.09
C GLY A 26 12.91 -12.94 -11.65
N HIS A 27 13.61 -11.83 -11.44
CA HIS A 27 13.91 -11.27 -10.12
C HIS A 27 12.82 -10.30 -9.68
N TYR A 28 12.53 -10.22 -8.37
CA TYR A 28 11.64 -9.19 -7.85
C TYR A 28 12.24 -7.80 -8.07
N ARG A 29 11.38 -6.83 -8.36
CA ARG A 29 11.78 -5.45 -8.65
C ARG A 29 11.92 -4.58 -7.41
N ASN A 30 11.62 -5.11 -6.22
CA ASN A 30 11.58 -4.34 -4.98
C ASN A 30 10.56 -3.18 -5.05
N PHE A 31 9.48 -3.37 -5.81
CA PHE A 31 8.58 -2.29 -6.19
C PHE A 31 7.82 -1.67 -4.99
N VAL A 32 7.62 -2.46 -3.93
CA VAL A 32 7.02 -1.97 -2.68
C VAL A 32 7.94 -0.93 -2.03
N SER A 33 9.24 -1.22 -1.92
CA SER A 33 10.23 -0.28 -1.37
C SER A 33 10.41 0.96 -2.24
N ASP A 34 10.38 0.81 -3.57
CA ASP A 34 10.40 1.96 -4.49
C ASP A 34 9.18 2.86 -4.28
N THR A 35 8.02 2.26 -4.05
CA THR A 35 6.78 2.98 -3.74
C THR A 35 6.91 3.76 -2.43
N ILE A 36 7.40 3.12 -1.36
CA ILE A 36 7.69 3.79 -0.08
C ILE A 36 8.64 4.96 -0.29
N THR A 37 9.77 4.72 -0.96
CA THR A 37 10.79 5.74 -1.24
C THR A 37 10.20 6.94 -1.98
N ALA A 38 9.34 6.70 -2.97
CA ALA A 38 8.70 7.76 -3.73
C ALA A 38 7.70 8.59 -2.90
N PHE A 39 7.01 8.00 -1.91
CA PHE A 39 6.16 8.75 -0.98
C PHE A 39 7.00 9.55 0.04
N LEU A 40 8.08 8.98 0.56
CA LEU A 40 9.01 9.67 1.44
C LEU A 40 9.64 10.89 0.75
N ALA A 41 10.11 10.72 -0.49
CA ALA A 41 10.65 11.80 -1.31
C ALA A 41 9.59 12.88 -1.65
N ALA A 42 8.30 12.54 -1.59
CA ALA A 42 7.20 13.50 -1.76
C ALA A 42 6.80 14.22 -0.45
N GLY A 43 7.50 13.97 0.66
CA GLY A 43 7.26 14.62 1.95
C GLY A 43 6.21 13.95 2.84
N CYS A 44 5.75 12.74 2.48
CA CYS A 44 4.94 11.93 3.37
C CYS A 44 5.82 11.07 4.29
N LYS A 45 5.22 10.52 5.35
CA LYS A 45 5.84 9.50 6.20
C LYS A 45 5.03 8.21 6.10
N LEU A 46 5.70 7.05 6.04
CA LEU A 46 5.01 5.77 6.20
C LEU A 46 4.47 5.72 7.63
N TYR A 47 3.16 5.54 7.76
CA TYR A 47 2.46 5.59 9.05
C TYR A 47 2.11 4.19 9.53
N ASN A 48 1.48 3.39 8.67
CA ASN A 48 1.10 2.01 8.96
C ASN A 48 1.28 1.15 7.71
N GLU A 49 1.34 -0.16 7.91
CA GLU A 49 1.13 -1.13 6.84
C GLU A 49 0.21 -2.27 7.28
N ALA A 50 -0.38 -2.94 6.29
CA ALA A 50 -1.10 -4.18 6.45
C ALA A 50 -0.84 -5.10 5.25
N ILE A 51 -1.14 -6.38 5.42
CA ILE A 51 -1.08 -7.37 4.33
C ILE A 51 -2.50 -7.64 3.86
N LEU A 52 -2.78 -7.30 2.60
CA LEU A 52 -4.00 -7.73 1.92
C LEU A 52 -3.77 -9.13 1.36
N ILE A 53 -4.44 -10.11 1.95
CA ILE A 53 -4.49 -11.46 1.40
C ILE A 53 -5.43 -11.44 0.18
N THR A 54 -4.89 -11.74 -0.99
CA THR A 54 -5.67 -11.87 -2.22
C THR A 54 -6.23 -13.28 -2.36
N ALA A 55 -7.31 -13.43 -3.10
CA ALA A 55 -7.91 -14.74 -3.38
C ALA A 55 -6.84 -15.74 -3.86
N VAL A 56 -6.77 -16.89 -3.20
CA VAL A 56 -5.73 -17.90 -3.43
C VAL A 56 -6.00 -18.69 -4.73
N GLY A 57 -7.27 -18.92 -5.07
CA GLY A 57 -7.69 -19.53 -6.34
C GLY A 57 -6.98 -20.86 -6.65
N SER A 58 -6.65 -21.07 -7.93
CA SER A 58 -5.91 -22.26 -8.39
C SER A 58 -4.39 -22.17 -8.22
N LEU A 59 -3.87 -21.10 -7.59
CA LEU A 59 -2.44 -20.90 -7.44
C LEU A 59 -1.74 -22.07 -6.72
N PRO A 60 -2.26 -22.62 -5.59
CA PRO A 60 -1.62 -23.75 -4.91
C PRO A 60 -1.57 -25.02 -5.76
N ILE A 61 -2.54 -25.21 -6.66
CA ILE A 61 -2.59 -26.35 -7.59
C ILE A 61 -1.50 -26.22 -8.66
N ARG A 62 -1.26 -25.00 -9.15
CA ARG A 62 -0.35 -24.73 -10.26
C ARG A 62 1.09 -24.48 -9.82
N ILE A 63 1.31 -24.13 -8.55
CA ILE A 63 2.62 -23.63 -8.11
C ILE A 63 3.72 -24.69 -8.18
N THR A 64 3.40 -25.97 -8.00
CA THR A 64 4.39 -27.08 -8.02
C THR A 64 5.24 -27.08 -9.29
N LYS A 65 4.64 -26.87 -10.46
CA LYS A 65 5.37 -26.83 -11.74
C LYS A 65 6.33 -25.64 -11.79
N GLN A 66 5.87 -24.46 -11.39
CA GLN A 66 6.67 -23.23 -11.39
C GLN A 66 7.78 -23.27 -10.33
N PHE A 67 7.52 -23.89 -9.18
CA PHE A 67 8.50 -24.09 -8.13
C PHE A 67 9.57 -25.10 -8.56
N ASN A 68 9.20 -26.19 -9.22
CA ASN A 68 10.18 -27.16 -9.70
C ASN A 68 11.07 -26.59 -10.82
N SER A 69 10.50 -25.78 -11.74
CA SER A 69 11.27 -25.24 -12.86
C SER A 69 12.16 -24.04 -12.50
N GLY A 70 11.76 -23.22 -11.51
CA GLY A 70 12.47 -21.97 -11.23
C GLY A 70 12.47 -21.56 -9.77
N ARG A 71 12.04 -22.44 -8.86
CA ARG A 71 11.97 -22.19 -7.40
C ARG A 71 11.23 -20.90 -7.06
N LYS A 72 10.19 -20.58 -7.85
CA LYS A 72 9.35 -19.40 -7.66
C LYS A 72 8.16 -19.74 -6.78
N MET A 73 7.95 -18.93 -5.74
CA MET A 73 6.75 -18.98 -4.90
C MET A 73 5.59 -18.25 -5.56
N GLY A 74 4.38 -18.71 -5.27
CA GLY A 74 3.16 -18.04 -5.65
C GLY A 74 2.91 -16.85 -4.73
N LYS A 75 2.46 -15.72 -5.29
CA LYS A 75 2.14 -14.52 -4.52
C LYS A 75 0.64 -14.37 -4.38
N THR A 76 0.14 -14.44 -3.15
CA THR A 76 -1.28 -14.25 -2.79
C THR A 76 -1.45 -13.08 -1.82
N HIS A 77 -0.54 -12.12 -1.85
CA HIS A 77 -0.60 -10.97 -0.97
C HIS A 77 -0.14 -9.70 -1.67
N GLN A 78 -0.65 -8.58 -1.18
CA GLN A 78 -0.23 -7.23 -1.50
C GLN A 78 0.00 -6.46 -0.20
N ASN A 79 0.91 -5.49 -0.22
CA ASN A 79 1.11 -4.58 0.88
C ASN A 79 0.11 -3.43 0.76
N VAL A 80 -0.66 -3.19 1.82
CA VAL A 80 -1.43 -1.96 2.00
C VAL A 80 -0.56 -1.02 2.78
N LEU A 81 -0.10 0.04 2.14
CA LEU A 81 0.76 1.04 2.75
C LEU A 81 -0.05 2.30 3.02
N ILE A 82 0.01 2.79 4.25
CA ILE A 82 -0.66 4.01 4.68
C ILE A 82 0.40 5.06 4.99
N PHE A 83 0.29 6.20 4.33
CA PHE A 83 1.19 7.34 4.50
C PHE A 83 0.44 8.52 5.11
N ILE A 84 1.14 9.35 5.86
CA ILE A 84 0.64 10.62 6.40
C ILE A 84 1.41 11.79 5.79
N LYS A 85 0.68 12.81 5.32
CA LYS A 85 1.23 14.13 5.01
C LYS A 85 0.96 15.06 6.18
N GLY A 86 1.99 15.51 6.87
CA GLY A 86 1.86 16.35 8.07
C GLY A 86 1.79 15.55 9.37
N ASP A 87 0.98 16.03 10.32
CA ASP A 87 0.82 15.45 11.66
C ASP A 87 -0.38 14.50 11.68
N TRP A 88 -0.17 13.30 12.21
CA TRP A 88 -1.22 12.28 12.33
C TRP A 88 -2.25 12.64 13.41
N ARG A 89 -1.87 13.35 14.48
CA ARG A 89 -2.79 13.75 15.55
C ARG A 89 -3.88 14.67 15.02
N LYS A 90 -3.45 15.71 14.29
CA LYS A 90 -4.36 16.64 13.60
C LYS A 90 -5.19 15.96 12.52
N ALA A 91 -4.66 14.91 11.90
CA ALA A 91 -5.41 14.13 10.92
C ALA A 91 -6.50 13.29 11.58
N THR A 92 -6.22 12.73 12.76
CA THR A 92 -7.19 11.98 13.58
C THR A 92 -8.31 12.88 14.09
N GLU A 93 -7.97 14.02 14.71
CA GLU A 93 -8.96 15.02 15.18
C GLU A 93 -9.93 15.42 14.05
N LYS A 94 -9.40 15.63 12.84
CA LYS A 94 -10.21 15.97 11.67
C LYS A 94 -11.18 14.87 11.27
N LEU A 95 -10.81 13.60 11.42
CA LEU A 95 -11.67 12.47 11.11
C LEU A 95 -12.78 12.33 12.16
N GLU A 96 -12.46 12.46 13.44
CA GLU A 96 -13.44 12.43 14.53
C GLU A 96 -14.54 13.50 14.36
N VAL A 97 -14.15 14.74 14.04
CA VAL A 97 -15.11 15.82 13.76
C VAL A 97 -16.00 15.49 12.55
N LEU A 98 -15.45 14.86 11.50
CA LEU A 98 -16.25 14.45 10.34
C LEU A 98 -17.26 13.36 10.70
N ASP A 99 -16.86 12.39 11.51
CA ASP A 99 -17.71 11.30 11.97
C ASP A 99 -18.85 11.85 12.86
N GLU A 100 -18.58 12.84 13.70
CA GLU A 100 -19.59 13.56 14.50
C GLU A 100 -20.60 14.31 13.63
N ILE A 101 -20.14 15.03 12.60
CA ILE A 101 -21.02 15.76 11.67
C ILE A 101 -21.92 14.78 10.92
N GLN A 102 -21.38 13.66 10.44
CA GLN A 102 -22.15 12.63 9.72
C GLN A 102 -23.18 11.94 10.64
N SER A 103 -22.82 11.71 11.90
CA SER A 103 -23.72 11.09 12.88
C SER A 103 -24.88 12.02 13.30
N ASN A 104 -24.68 13.33 13.25
CA ASN A 104 -25.68 14.34 13.63
C ASN A 104 -26.59 14.79 12.47
N GLY A 105 -26.53 14.14 11.30
CA GLY A 105 -27.58 14.22 10.28
C GLY A 105 -27.78 15.57 9.60
N ILE A 106 -26.70 16.24 9.18
CA ILE A 106 -26.73 17.28 8.15
C ILE A 106 -26.22 16.71 6.83
#